data_AF-A0A7J7KBM7-F1
#
_entry.id   AF-A0A7J7KBM7-F1
#
_cell.length_a   1.000
_cell.length_b   1.000
_cell.length_c   1.000
_cell.angle_alpha   90.00
_cell.angle_beta   90.00
_cell.angle_gamma   90.00
#
_symmetry.space_group_name_H-M   'P 1'
#
loop_
_entity.id
_entity.type
_entity.pdbx_description
1 polymer ?
#
loop_
_entity_poly.entity_id
_entity_poly.type
_entity_poly.pdbx_seq_one_letter_code
_entity_poly.pdbx_strand_id
1 'polypeptide(L)'
;MLLYDVNGYIAGIQAGVGDSPASLLDIPLNEKEVEAKTKFVQGKCFYTMGMHYWYDISKDMSCDDTFPVFLLYNGGRLNGFGWAFNPDIKGTSWFEHPTKDQFGMFMKEPPTCLGKDAPVSTLHIYFTDNPVTGNFC
;
A
#
# COMPACT_ATOMS: atom_id res chain seq x y z
N MET A 1 6.60 3.96 10.32
CA MET A 1 7.95 4.46 10.67
C MET A 1 8.93 3.87 9.70
N LEU A 2 9.82 4.69 9.13
CA LEU A 2 10.94 4.18 8.34
C LEU A 2 12.06 3.78 9.28
N LEU A 3 12.58 2.58 9.09
CA LEU A 3 13.77 2.08 9.77
C LEU A 3 14.96 2.32 8.85
N TYR A 4 16.08 2.80 9.41
CA TYR A 4 17.30 3.06 8.66
C TYR A 4 18.43 2.17 9.15
N ASP A 5 19.31 1.75 8.25
CA ASP A 5 20.54 1.05 8.61
C ASP A 5 21.59 2.01 9.17
N VAL A 6 22.75 1.47 9.56
CA VAL A 6 23.87 2.23 10.11
C VAL A 6 24.48 3.25 9.12
N ASN A 7 24.16 3.13 7.83
CA ASN A 7 24.62 4.03 6.78
C ASN A 7 23.55 5.08 6.39
N GLY A 8 22.37 5.04 7.01
CA GLY A 8 21.26 5.96 6.73
C GLY A 8 20.39 5.56 5.54
N TYR A 9 20.49 4.32 5.04
CA TYR A 9 19.59 3.81 4.00
C TYR A 9 18.33 3.22 4.63
N ILE A 10 17.20 3.31 3.90
CA ILE A 10 15.95 2.69 4.35
C ILE A 10 16.15 1.17 4.41
N ALA A 11 16.05 0.63 5.62
CA ALA A 11 16.22 -0.79 5.95
C ALA A 11 14.89 -1.50 6.19
N GLY A 12 13.79 -0.75 6.35
CA GLY A 12 12.48 -1.35 6.53
C GLY A 12 11.38 -0.32 6.82
N ILE A 13 10.17 -0.84 6.96
CA ILE A 13 8.99 -0.09 7.37
C ILE A 13 8.40 -0.81 8.58
N GLN A 14 7.95 -0.04 9.56
CA GLN A 14 7.19 -0.55 10.69
C GLN A 14 5.86 0.19 10.78
N ALA A 15 4.76 -0.54 10.84
CA ALA A 15 3.40 0.02 10.87
C ALA A 15 2.72 -0.29 12.21
N GLY A 16 1.98 0.66 12.77
CA GLY A 16 1.11 0.40 13.92
C GLY A 16 -0.19 -0.24 13.44
N VAL A 17 -0.54 -1.41 13.96
CA VAL A 17 -1.70 -2.22 13.49
C VAL A 17 -2.74 -2.49 14.59
N GLY A 18 -2.73 -1.70 15.67
CA GLY A 18 -3.69 -1.80 16.76
C GLY A 18 -3.63 -0.61 17.72
N ASP A 19 -4.44 -0.66 18.78
CA ASP A 19 -4.68 0.48 19.68
C ASP A 19 -3.54 0.74 20.69
N SER A 20 -2.53 -0.12 20.72
CA SER A 20 -1.37 0.01 21.60
C SER A 20 -0.12 0.41 20.82
N PRO A 21 0.72 1.33 21.34
CA PRO A 21 2.03 1.64 20.76
C PRO A 21 2.96 0.44 20.57
N ALA A 22 2.71 -0.66 21.28
CA ALA A 22 3.46 -1.91 21.14
C ALA A 22 2.97 -2.79 19.96
N SER A 23 1.83 -2.45 19.34
CA SER A 23 1.24 -3.21 18.21
C SER A 23 1.92 -2.83 16.91
N LEU A 24 3.22 -3.11 16.84
CA LEU A 24 4.07 -2.75 15.72
C LEU A 24 4.28 -3.97 14.84
N LEU A 25 4.05 -3.78 13.54
CA LEU A 25 4.26 -4.77 12.51
C LEU A 25 5.46 -4.39 11.67
N ASP A 26 6.47 -5.25 11.67
CA ASP A 26 7.60 -5.15 10.74
C ASP A 26 7.15 -5.59 9.36
N ILE A 27 7.32 -4.72 8.38
CA ILE A 27 7.00 -5.02 6.99
C ILE A 27 8.13 -5.87 6.39
N PRO A 28 7.83 -7.07 5.86
CA PRO A 28 8.87 -7.92 5.30
C PRO A 28 9.59 -7.27 4.12
N LEU A 29 10.91 -7.46 4.01
CA LEU A 29 11.65 -6.99 2.84
C LEU A 29 11.46 -7.89 1.62
N ASN A 30 11.18 -9.17 1.86
CA ASN A 30 10.96 -10.19 0.83
C ASN A 30 9.46 -10.44 0.66
N GLU A 31 8.97 -10.28 -0.57
CA GLU A 31 7.56 -10.43 -0.93
C GLU A 31 6.99 -11.78 -0.50
N LYS A 32 7.80 -12.85 -0.58
CA LYS A 32 7.38 -14.22 -0.23
C LYS A 32 7.00 -14.38 1.23
N GLU A 33 7.38 -13.46 2.10
CA GLU A 33 7.12 -13.51 3.52
C GLU A 33 5.88 -12.71 3.94
N VAL A 34 5.32 -11.90 3.02
CA VAL A 34 4.26 -10.92 3.34
C VAL A 34 3.01 -11.60 3.90
N GLU A 35 2.40 -12.52 3.14
CA GLU A 35 1.17 -13.19 3.55
C GLU A 35 1.41 -14.21 4.68
N ALA A 36 2.65 -14.67 4.85
CA ALA A 36 3.01 -15.62 5.91
C ALA A 36 3.22 -14.93 7.28
N LYS A 37 3.65 -13.66 7.29
CA LYS A 37 4.00 -12.92 8.51
C LYS A 37 3.03 -11.79 8.85
N THR A 38 2.14 -11.44 7.93
CA THR A 38 1.28 -10.25 8.05
C THR A 38 -0.13 -10.56 7.55
N LYS A 39 -1.05 -9.61 7.74
CA LYS A 39 -2.38 -9.64 7.13
C LYS A 39 -2.47 -8.90 5.79
N PHE A 40 -1.35 -8.45 5.24
CA PHE A 40 -1.36 -7.86 3.91
C PHE A 40 -1.75 -8.92 2.88
N VAL A 41 -2.82 -8.65 2.14
CA VAL A 41 -3.33 -9.51 1.08
C VAL A 41 -2.79 -9.04 -0.25
N GLN A 42 -2.35 -9.97 -1.09
CA GLN A 42 -1.83 -9.65 -2.41
C GLN A 42 -2.93 -9.08 -3.33
N GLY A 43 -2.69 -7.87 -3.83
CA GLY A 43 -3.46 -7.22 -4.88
C GLY A 43 -2.97 -7.63 -6.27
N LYS A 44 -2.85 -6.66 -7.18
CA LYS A 44 -2.38 -6.90 -8.56
C LYS A 44 -1.08 -6.19 -8.84
N CYS A 45 -0.39 -6.72 -9.84
CA CYS A 45 0.71 -6.03 -10.49
C CYS A 45 0.15 -4.87 -11.30
N PHE A 46 0.56 -3.64 -10.95
CA PHE A 46 0.31 -2.46 -11.77
C PHE A 46 1.63 -2.06 -12.42
N TYR A 47 1.75 -2.28 -13.73
CA TYR A 47 2.92 -1.87 -14.50
C TYR A 47 3.18 -0.38 -14.31
N THR A 48 4.44 0.02 -14.03
CA THR A 48 4.90 1.37 -13.61
C THR A 48 4.82 1.67 -12.11
N MET A 49 4.18 0.81 -11.30
CA MET A 49 4.05 1.02 -9.84
C MET A 49 4.57 -0.18 -9.04
N GLY A 50 4.28 -1.41 -9.47
CA GLY A 50 4.70 -2.65 -8.82
C GLY A 50 3.54 -3.51 -8.31
N MET A 51 3.87 -4.54 -7.56
CA MET A 51 2.89 -5.44 -6.93
C MET A 51 2.31 -4.79 -5.70
N HIS A 52 0.99 -4.56 -5.71
CA HIS A 52 0.29 -3.94 -4.60
C HIS A 52 -0.12 -4.97 -3.55
N TYR A 53 0.00 -4.60 -2.29
CA TYR A 53 -0.52 -5.35 -1.15
C TYR A 53 -1.33 -4.45 -0.24
N TRP A 54 -2.47 -4.96 0.23
CA TRP A 54 -3.47 -4.20 0.99
C TRP A 54 -3.75 -4.90 2.31
N TYR A 55 -3.74 -4.18 3.43
CA TYR A 55 -3.86 -4.81 4.75
C TYR A 55 -5.29 -5.25 5.05
N ASP A 56 -5.46 -6.54 5.36
CA ASP A 56 -6.71 -7.19 5.83
C ASP A 56 -7.95 -6.85 4.99
N ILE A 57 -7.76 -6.64 3.68
CA ILE A 57 -8.82 -6.21 2.77
C ILE A 57 -9.67 -7.40 2.33
N SER A 58 -10.99 -7.23 2.27
CA SER A 58 -11.90 -8.21 1.68
C SER A 58 -13.12 -7.54 1.05
N LYS A 59 -13.81 -8.25 0.16
CA LYS A 59 -14.94 -7.71 -0.60
C LYS A 59 -16.08 -7.15 0.27
N ASP A 60 -16.35 -7.82 1.39
CA ASP A 60 -17.53 -7.58 2.26
C ASP A 60 -17.18 -6.86 3.57
N MET A 61 -15.98 -6.28 3.69
CA MET A 61 -15.56 -5.53 4.88
C MET A 61 -16.26 -4.16 5.05
N SER A 62 -16.19 -3.61 6.25
CA SER A 62 -16.53 -2.19 6.48
C SER A 62 -15.46 -1.26 5.92
N CYS A 63 -15.86 -0.12 5.39
CA CYS A 63 -14.91 0.92 4.94
C CYS A 63 -14.22 1.64 6.11
N ASP A 64 -14.80 1.57 7.30
CA ASP A 64 -14.20 2.11 8.52
C ASP A 64 -13.01 1.27 8.99
N ASP A 65 -12.91 0.02 8.54
CA ASP A 65 -11.82 -0.90 8.86
C ASP A 65 -10.65 -0.80 7.86
N THR A 66 -10.70 0.16 6.92
CA THR A 66 -9.63 0.34 5.94
C THR A 66 -8.35 0.80 6.63
N PHE A 67 -7.27 0.05 6.44
CA PHE A 67 -5.95 0.47 6.88
C PHE A 67 -5.31 1.34 5.80
N PRO A 68 -4.81 2.54 6.14
CA PRO A 68 -4.43 3.52 5.14
C PRO A 68 -3.08 3.23 4.47
N VAL A 69 -2.38 2.13 4.82
CA VAL A 69 -1.08 1.79 4.21
C VAL A 69 -1.25 0.66 3.22
N PHE A 70 -0.69 0.83 2.03
CA PHE A 70 -0.45 -0.25 1.08
C PHE A 70 1.06 -0.41 0.80
N LEU A 71 1.47 -1.62 0.43
CA LEU A 71 2.86 -1.93 0.14
C LEU A 71 3.06 -2.16 -1.35
N LEU A 72 4.28 -1.88 -1.81
CA LEU A 72 4.68 -2.06 -3.21
C LEU A 72 5.94 -2.92 -3.27
N TYR A 73 5.87 -4.00 -4.04
CA TYR A 73 7.01 -4.88 -4.31
C TYR A 73 7.37 -4.85 -5.79
N ASN A 74 8.65 -5.07 -6.08
CA ASN A 74 9.17 -5.20 -7.43
C ASN A 74 10.33 -6.20 -7.41
N GLY A 75 10.32 -7.19 -8.30
CA GLY A 75 11.34 -8.24 -8.33
C GLY A 75 11.42 -9.05 -7.03
N GLY A 76 10.30 -9.23 -6.32
CA GLY A 76 10.26 -9.94 -5.04
C GLY A 76 10.76 -9.15 -3.83
N ARG A 77 11.05 -7.85 -3.96
CA ARG A 77 11.57 -7.01 -2.87
C ARG A 77 10.70 -5.79 -2.64
N LEU A 78 10.62 -5.36 -1.38
CA LEU A 78 9.93 -4.14 -0.98
C LEU A 78 10.59 -2.96 -1.71
N ASN A 79 9.80 -2.26 -2.51
CA ASN A 79 10.23 -1.19 -3.41
C ASN A 79 9.56 0.16 -3.10
N GLY A 80 8.54 0.14 -2.26
CA GLY A 80 7.88 1.34 -1.77
C GLY A 80 6.67 1.00 -0.91
N PHE A 81 5.97 2.04 -0.52
CA PHE A 81 4.68 1.96 0.16
C PHE A 81 3.86 3.17 -0.24
N GLY A 82 2.60 3.19 0.15
CA GLY A 82 1.80 4.38 -0.01
C GLY A 82 0.68 4.49 0.99
N TRP A 83 0.02 5.64 0.92
CA TRP A 83 -1.12 5.98 1.73
C TRP A 83 -2.38 5.96 0.88
N ALA A 84 -3.46 5.36 1.37
CA ALA A 84 -4.78 5.39 0.78
C ALA A 84 -5.76 5.99 1.79
N PHE A 85 -6.11 7.26 1.57
CA PHE A 85 -6.99 8.02 2.44
C PHE A 85 -8.43 7.98 1.93
N ASN A 86 -9.36 7.75 2.86
CA ASN A 86 -10.80 7.76 2.60
C ASN A 86 -11.47 9.09 3.03
N PRO A 87 -10.78 10.23 2.81
CA PRO A 87 -11.44 11.33 2.09
C PRO A 87 -10.67 11.78 0.84
N ASP A 88 -11.38 12.47 -0.06
CA ASP A 88 -10.82 13.08 -1.27
C ASP A 88 -10.04 14.37 -0.96
N ILE A 89 -8.71 14.29 -0.98
CA ILE A 89 -7.78 15.38 -0.64
C ILE A 89 -7.48 16.22 -1.88
N LYS A 90 -8.22 17.33 -2.05
CA LYS A 90 -8.08 18.23 -3.20
C LYS A 90 -7.09 19.38 -2.97
N GLY A 91 -6.71 20.05 -4.06
CA GLY A 91 -5.91 21.28 -4.02
C GLY A 91 -4.41 21.09 -4.19
N THR A 92 -3.97 19.86 -4.45
CA THR A 92 -2.59 19.52 -4.81
C THR A 92 -2.57 18.40 -5.84
N SER A 93 -1.49 18.30 -6.63
CA SER A 93 -1.27 17.24 -7.60
C SER A 93 -0.48 16.05 -7.04
N TRP A 94 -0.19 16.05 -5.74
CA TRP A 94 0.57 14.96 -5.10
C TRP A 94 -0.24 13.69 -4.90
N PHE A 95 -1.57 13.82 -4.82
CA PHE A 95 -2.46 12.68 -4.66
C PHE A 95 -3.01 12.23 -6.00
N GLU A 96 -3.06 10.92 -6.18
CA GLU A 96 -3.85 10.28 -7.21
C GLU A 96 -5.26 10.06 -6.66
N HIS A 97 -6.25 10.09 -7.55
CA HIS A 97 -7.66 9.96 -7.19
C HIS A 97 -8.30 8.82 -7.98
N PRO A 98 -7.94 7.56 -7.69
CA PRO A 98 -8.52 6.42 -8.39
C PRO A 98 -10.04 6.39 -8.27
N THR A 99 -10.72 6.28 -9.41
CA THR A 99 -12.16 6.08 -9.46
C THR A 99 -12.48 4.62 -9.11
N LYS A 100 -13.75 4.35 -8.78
CA LYS A 100 -14.22 3.00 -8.44
C LYS A 100 -13.88 1.95 -9.49
N ASP A 101 -13.95 2.31 -10.76
CA ASP A 101 -13.67 1.41 -11.88
C ASP A 101 -12.16 1.11 -12.02
N GLN A 102 -11.31 1.90 -11.38
CA GLN A 102 -9.85 1.75 -11.42
C GLN A 102 -9.30 0.81 -10.33
N PHE A 103 -10.04 0.55 -9.25
CA PHE A 103 -9.58 -0.32 -8.16
C PHE A 103 -9.23 -1.73 -8.64
N GLY A 104 -9.96 -2.25 -9.64
CA GLY A 104 -9.68 -3.55 -10.24
C GLY A 104 -8.33 -3.65 -10.96
N MET A 105 -7.61 -2.55 -11.16
CA MET A 105 -6.26 -2.56 -11.74
C MET A 105 -5.17 -2.94 -10.71
N PHE A 106 -5.37 -2.65 -9.43
CA PHE A 106 -4.39 -2.86 -8.36
C PHE A 106 -4.89 -3.71 -7.18
N MET A 107 -6.19 -4.00 -7.12
CA MET A 107 -6.79 -4.97 -6.18
C MET A 107 -7.33 -6.18 -6.94
N LYS A 108 -7.22 -7.38 -6.34
CA LYS A 108 -7.85 -8.60 -6.86
C LYS A 108 -9.36 -8.56 -6.63
N GLU A 109 -9.77 -8.27 -5.40
CA GLU A 109 -11.15 -8.16 -4.96
C GLU A 109 -11.35 -6.84 -4.20
N PRO A 110 -11.68 -5.73 -4.91
CA PRO A 110 -11.93 -4.46 -4.24
C PRO A 110 -13.14 -4.56 -3.28
N PRO A 111 -13.06 -4.00 -2.06
CA PRO A 111 -14.21 -3.87 -1.18
C PRO A 111 -15.35 -3.13 -1.87
N THR A 112 -16.57 -3.66 -1.72
CA THR A 112 -17.75 -3.06 -2.35
C THR A 112 -18.08 -1.67 -1.81
N CYS A 113 -17.56 -1.33 -0.63
CA CYS A 113 -17.77 -0.04 0.02
C CYS A 113 -16.86 1.07 -0.55
N LEU A 114 -15.70 0.74 -1.15
CA LEU A 114 -14.79 1.75 -1.68
C LEU A 114 -15.42 2.48 -2.87
N GLY A 115 -15.25 3.80 -2.91
CA GLY A 115 -15.71 4.64 -4.01
C GLY A 115 -17.24 4.79 -4.10
N LYS A 116 -18.00 4.47 -3.03
CA LYS A 116 -19.44 4.77 -2.95
C LYS A 116 -19.71 6.26 -2.68
N ASP A 117 -18.98 6.85 -1.75
CA ASP A 117 -19.31 8.18 -1.23
C ASP A 117 -18.30 9.28 -1.63
N ALA A 118 -17.03 8.92 -1.85
CA ALA A 118 -15.98 9.82 -2.33
C ALA A 118 -14.82 9.04 -3.00
N PRO A 119 -14.04 9.67 -3.90
CA PRO A 119 -12.76 9.13 -4.35
C PRO A 119 -11.81 8.88 -3.18
N VAL A 120 -11.00 7.82 -3.30
CA VAL A 120 -9.86 7.61 -2.41
C VAL A 120 -8.72 8.49 -2.89
N SER A 121 -7.97 9.11 -1.98
CA SER A 121 -6.73 9.81 -2.33
C SER A 121 -5.53 8.92 -2.01
N THR A 122 -4.71 8.62 -3.02
CA THR A 122 -3.52 7.78 -2.87
C THR A 122 -2.23 8.57 -3.04
N LEU A 123 -1.22 8.28 -2.20
CA LEU A 123 0.12 8.85 -2.29
C LEU A 123 1.15 7.73 -2.27
N HIS A 124 2.00 7.68 -3.29
CA HIS A 124 3.06 6.69 -3.42
C HIS A 124 4.40 7.25 -2.93
N ILE A 125 5.14 6.46 -2.14
CA ILE A 125 6.51 6.72 -1.71
C ILE A 125 7.39 5.56 -2.18
N TYR A 126 8.24 5.84 -3.17
CA TYR A 126 9.12 4.85 -3.77
C TYR A 126 10.53 4.90 -3.17
N PHE A 127 11.19 3.75 -3.12
CA PHE A 127 12.60 3.61 -2.74
C PHE A 127 13.52 3.57 -3.98
N THR A 128 13.00 4.04 -5.11
CA THR A 128 13.67 4.14 -6.40
C THR A 128 13.44 5.53 -6.97
N ASP A 129 14.43 6.03 -7.72
CA ASP A 129 14.36 7.30 -8.45
C ASP A 129 13.58 7.18 -9.77
N ASN A 130 13.32 5.95 -10.23
CA ASN A 130 12.67 5.68 -11.51
C ASN A 130 11.53 4.67 -11.39
N PRO A 131 10.45 4.99 -10.66
CA PRO A 131 9.32 4.08 -10.49
C PRO A 131 8.61 3.77 -11.82
N VAL A 132 8.39 4.80 -12.64
CA VAL A 132 7.56 4.69 -13.86
C VAL A 132 8.16 3.73 -14.89
N THR A 133 9.49 3.65 -15.01
CA THR A 133 10.13 2.75 -15.99
C THR A 133 10.92 1.60 -15.36
N GLY A 134 10.90 1.48 -14.03
CA GLY A 134 11.63 0.44 -13.29
C GLY A 134 10.74 -0.60 -12.60
N ASN A 135 9.45 -0.33 -12.46
CA ASN A 135 8.53 -1.19 -11.70
C ASN A 135 7.63 -2.02 -12.60
N PHE A 136 7.85 -3.34 -12.60
CA PHE A 136 7.15 -4.31 -13.46
C PHE A 136 6.61 -5.52 -12.71
N CYS A 137 6.85 -5.60 -11.40
CA CYS A 137 6.67 -6.80 -10.58
C CYS A 137 7.69 -7.88 -10.95
#